data_AF-A0A7C5NIK2-F1
#
_entry.id   AF-A0A7C5NIK2-F1
#
_cell.length_a   1.000
_cell.length_b   1.000
_cell.length_c   1.000
_cell.angle_alpha   90.00
_cell.angle_beta   90.00
_cell.angle_gamma   90.00
#
_symmetry.space_group_name_H-M   'P 1'
#
loop_
_entity.id
_entity.type
_entity.pdbx_description
1 polymer ?
#
loop_
_entity_poly.entity_id
_entity_poly.type
_entity_poly.pdbx_seq_one_letter_code
_entity_poly.pdbx_strand_id
1 'polypeptide(L)'
;MEQPHLSMVHLSKAVEHGFKDFDKIKTHDALAFVRIQDGFEDFVKNGYKLVKDSKTPDENTEETGDLLEQLQKLGELREKGLLTEEEFLEQKKKLLR
;
A
#
# COMPACT_ATOMS: atom_id res chain seq x y z
N MET A 1 -15.97 4.64 8.00
CA MET A 1 -15.43 4.62 9.38
C MET A 1 -13.92 4.67 9.25
N GLU A 2 -13.26 5.61 9.92
CA GLU A 2 -11.80 5.74 9.84
C GLU A 2 -11.13 4.51 10.47
N GLN A 3 -10.16 3.91 9.77
CA GLN A 3 -9.49 2.68 10.19
C GLN A 3 -8.08 3.01 10.69
N PRO A 4 -7.91 3.26 12.00
CA PRO A 4 -6.66 3.75 12.57
C PRO A 4 -5.49 2.75 12.42
N HIS A 5 -5.78 1.45 12.40
CA HIS A 5 -4.78 0.37 12.24
C HIS A 5 -4.08 0.38 10.86
N LEU A 6 -4.70 0.95 9.82
CA LEU A 6 -4.11 1.03 8.47
C LEU A 6 -3.11 2.19 8.29
N SER A 7 -2.97 3.05 9.29
CA SER A 7 -2.29 4.34 9.11
C SER A 7 -0.78 4.22 9.05
N MET A 8 -0.15 3.34 9.84
CA MET A 8 1.28 3.04 9.72
C MET A 8 1.59 2.38 8.37
N VAL A 9 0.72 1.50 7.88
CA VAL A 9 0.84 0.84 6.58
C VAL A 9 0.77 1.85 5.44
N HIS A 10 -0.24 2.72 5.45
CA HIS A 10 -0.38 3.77 4.44
C HIS A 10 0.77 4.77 4.47
N LEU A 11 1.28 5.08 5.66
CA LEU A 11 2.43 5.95 5.81
C LEU A 11 3.70 5.32 5.23
N SER A 12 3.91 4.02 5.44
CA SER A 12 5.01 3.27 4.81
C SER A 12 4.90 3.31 3.29
N LYS A 13 3.71 3.02 2.74
CA LYS A 13 3.46 3.10 1.29
C LYS A 13 3.69 4.52 0.75
N ALA A 14 3.26 5.55 1.48
CA ALA A 14 3.48 6.94 1.07
C ALA A 14 4.97 7.24 0.94
N VAL A 15 5.79 6.81 1.91
CA VAL A 15 7.24 6.99 1.88
C VAL A 15 7.89 6.20 0.75
N GLU A 16 7.43 4.97 0.47
CA GLU A 16 7.84 4.19 -0.70
C GLU A 16 7.52 4.90 -2.03
N HIS A 17 6.36 5.54 -2.13
CA HIS A 17 5.96 6.34 -3.29
C HIS A 17 6.63 7.72 -3.34
N GLY A 18 7.53 8.05 -2.40
CA GLY A 18 8.35 9.25 -2.43
C GLY A 18 7.87 10.39 -1.53
N PHE A 19 6.99 10.12 -0.56
CA PHE A 19 6.66 11.07 0.50
C PHE A 19 7.89 11.31 1.39
N LYS A 20 8.34 12.57 1.46
CA LYS A 20 9.57 12.97 2.17
C LYS A 20 9.33 13.92 3.34
N ASP A 21 8.08 14.33 3.56
CA ASP A 21 7.70 15.28 4.60
C ASP A 21 7.53 14.59 5.96
N PHE A 22 8.65 14.09 6.52
CA PHE A 22 8.67 13.41 7.81
C PHE A 22 8.27 14.34 8.98
N ASP A 23 8.52 15.64 8.84
CA ASP A 23 8.06 16.66 9.79
C ASP A 23 6.54 16.67 9.90
N LYS A 24 5.84 16.53 8.77
CA LYS A 24 4.37 16.47 8.76
C LYS A 24 3.87 15.24 9.51
N ILE A 25 4.58 14.13 9.47
CA ILE A 25 4.22 12.91 10.21
C ILE A 25 4.27 13.14 11.72
N LYS A 26 5.26 13.92 12.18
CA LYS A 26 5.50 14.18 13.61
C LYS A 26 4.64 15.29 14.19
N THR A 27 4.17 16.21 13.34
CA THR A 27 3.51 17.45 13.77
C THR A 27 2.02 17.46 13.49
N HIS A 28 1.55 16.74 12.46
CA HIS A 28 0.17 16.82 12.02
C HIS A 28 -0.77 16.16 13.03
N ASP A 29 -1.83 16.88 13.40
CA ASP A 29 -2.81 16.45 14.40
C ASP A 29 -3.56 15.18 13.96
N ALA A 30 -3.94 15.11 12.68
CA ALA A 30 -4.53 13.91 12.10
C ALA A 30 -3.61 12.67 12.12
N LEU A 31 -2.32 12.80 12.44
CA LEU A 31 -1.39 11.68 12.61
C LEU A 31 -0.96 11.52 14.08
N ALA A 32 -1.61 12.22 15.02
CA ALA A 32 -1.35 12.11 16.45
C ALA A 32 -1.54 10.69 16.96
N PHE A 33 -2.57 9.99 16.50
CA PHE A 33 -2.85 8.62 16.93
C PHE A 33 -1.75 7.63 16.51
N VAL A 34 -1.08 7.87 15.38
CA VAL A 34 0.05 7.03 14.90
C VAL A 34 1.25 7.14 15.84
N ARG A 35 1.46 8.31 16.46
CA ARG A 35 2.55 8.57 17.40
C ARG A 35 2.37 7.86 18.75
N ILE A 36 1.14 7.47 19.08
CA ILE A 36 0.78 6.81 20.34
C ILE A 36 0.85 5.28 20.21
N GLN A 37 0.95 4.74 18.98
CA GLN A 37 1.04 3.30 18.76
C GLN A 37 2.38 2.73 19.19
N ASP A 38 2.33 1.56 19.85
CA ASP A 38 3.50 0.79 20.21
C ASP A 38 4.31 0.44 18.94
N GLY A 39 5.62 0.71 18.95
CA GLY A 39 6.49 0.49 17.80
C GLY A 39 6.61 1.68 16.83
N PHE A 40 5.95 2.83 17.09
CA PHE A 40 6.15 4.04 16.29
C PHE A 40 7.61 4.52 16.31
N GLU A 41 8.28 4.46 17.47
CA GLU A 41 9.69 4.87 17.56
C GLU A 41 10.60 4.00 16.68
N ASP A 42 10.38 2.69 16.66
CA ASP A 42 11.13 1.75 15.83
C ASP A 42 10.80 1.94 14.35
N PHE A 43 9.55 2.26 14.03
CA PHE A 43 9.12 2.63 12.68
C PHE A 43 9.82 3.89 12.17
N VAL A 44 9.97 4.92 13.02
CA VAL A 44 10.73 6.15 12.69
C VAL A 44 12.21 5.84 12.51
N LYS A 45 12.82 5.03 13.39
CA LYS A 45 14.23 4.62 13.29
C LYS A 45 14.53 3.83 12.01
N ASN A 46 13.58 3.01 11.55
CA ASN A 46 13.65 2.29 10.28
C ASN A 46 13.34 3.16 9.05
N GLY A 47 13.19 4.48 9.23
CA GLY A 47 12.91 5.40 8.13
C GLY A 47 11.50 5.27 7.58
N TYR A 48 10.52 4.98 8.44
CA TYR A 48 9.11 4.77 8.09
C TYR A 48 8.89 3.59 7.14
N LYS A 49 9.78 2.60 7.19
CA LYS A 49 9.63 1.34 6.46
C LYS A 49 9.07 0.29 7.41
N LEU A 50 7.92 -0.27 7.07
CA LEU A 50 7.36 -1.38 7.83
C LEU A 50 8.20 -2.62 7.52
N VAL A 51 9.02 -3.05 8.47
CA VAL A 51 9.66 -4.38 8.39
C VAL A 51 8.51 -5.38 8.49
N LYS A 52 8.26 -6.13 7.41
CA LYS A 52 7.20 -7.14 7.34
C LYS A 52 7.51 -8.29 8.31
N ASP A 53 7.35 -8.06 9.60
CA ASP A 53 7.05 -9.13 10.54
C ASP A 53 5.55 -9.37 10.45
N SER A 54 5.23 -10.39 9.66
CA SER A 54 3.90 -10.86 9.28
C SER A 54 3.05 -11.28 10.48
N LYS A 55 2.48 -10.30 11.22
CA LYS A 55 1.42 -10.53 12.22
C LYS A 55 0.49 -9.33 12.38
N THR A 56 -0.24 -8.97 11.34
CA THR A 56 -1.60 -8.38 11.50
C THR A 56 -2.46 -8.85 10.33
N PRO A 57 -3.44 -9.75 10.56
CA PRO A 57 -4.51 -10.00 9.61
C PRO A 57 -5.47 -8.81 9.69
N ASP A 58 -5.67 -8.06 8.61
CA ASP A 58 -6.78 -7.11 8.54
C ASP A 58 -7.43 -7.10 7.14
N GLU A 59 -8.66 -7.60 7.17
CA GLU A 59 -9.46 -8.28 6.16
C GLU A 59 -10.20 -7.32 5.22
N ASN A 60 -9.60 -6.20 4.81
CA ASN A 60 -10.25 -5.27 3.87
C ASN A 60 -9.31 -4.48 2.93
N THR A 61 -7.99 -4.67 3.04
CA THR A 61 -7.03 -4.15 2.03
C THR A 61 -6.63 -5.21 1.01
N GLU A 62 -7.05 -6.46 1.22
CA GLU A 62 -6.75 -7.59 0.32
C GLU A 62 -7.40 -7.38 -1.05
N GLU A 63 -8.63 -6.87 -1.14
CA GLU A 63 -9.33 -6.74 -2.43
C GLU A 63 -8.69 -5.69 -3.35
N THR A 64 -8.33 -4.51 -2.82
CA THR A 64 -7.67 -3.46 -3.62
C THR A 64 -6.19 -3.73 -3.88
N GLY A 65 -5.51 -4.41 -2.95
CA GLY A 65 -4.12 -4.85 -3.13
C GLY A 65 -4.02 -5.95 -4.20
N ASP A 66 -4.91 -6.94 -4.12
CA ASP A 66 -5.03 -8.02 -5.10
C ASP A 66 -5.43 -7.48 -6.47
N LEU A 67 -6.37 -6.52 -6.54
CA LEU A 67 -6.72 -5.88 -7.82
C LEU A 67 -5.52 -5.15 -8.44
N LEU A 68 -4.72 -4.44 -7.65
CA LEU A 68 -3.53 -3.75 -8.14
C LEU A 68 -2.46 -4.74 -8.62
N GLU A 69 -2.20 -5.81 -7.86
CA GLU A 69 -1.28 -6.88 -8.24
C GLU A 69 -1.75 -7.62 -9.50
N GLN A 70 -3.05 -7.87 -9.64
CA GLN A 70 -3.65 -8.48 -10.83
C GLN A 70 -3.48 -7.60 -12.06
N LEU A 71 -3.69 -6.28 -11.92
CA LEU A 71 -3.45 -5.31 -12.99
C LEU A 71 -1.97 -5.25 -13.39
N GLN A 72 -1.06 -5.32 -12.41
CA GLN A 72 0.38 -5.32 -12.65
C GLN A 72 0.82 -6.60 -13.38
N LYS A 73 0.35 -7.78 -12.94
CA LYS A 73 0.63 -9.07 -13.58
C LYS A 73 0.10 -9.14 -15.01
N LEU A 74 -1.07 -8.55 -15.28
CA LEU A 74 -1.61 -8.39 -16.64
C LEU A 74 -0.70 -7.55 -17.53
N GLY A 75 -0.17 -6.45 -17.00
CA GLY A 75 0.81 -5.61 -17.70
C GLY A 75 2.09 -6.37 -18.05
N GLU A 76 2.62 -7.14 -17.10
CA GLU A 76 3.82 -7.96 -17.30
C GLU A 76 3.61 -9.07 -18.35
N LEU A 77 2.44 -9.73 -18.37
CA LEU A 77 2.11 -10.75 -19.35
C LEU A 77 2.05 -10.17 -20.77
N ARG A 78 1.51 -8.95 -20.92
CA ARG A 78 1.53 -8.20 -22.19
C ARG A 78 2.95 -7.83 -22.59
N GLU A 79 3.76 -7.30 -21.67
CA GLU A 79 5.16 -6.93 -21.96
C GLU A 79 6.03 -8.14 -22.34
N LYS A 80 5.74 -9.31 -21.76
CA LYS A 80 6.39 -10.58 -22.13
C LYS A 80 5.88 -11.16 -23.46
N GLY A 81 4.88 -10.54 -24.10
CA GLY A 81 4.27 -11.02 -25.33
C GLY A 81 3.41 -12.29 -25.15
N LEU A 82 2.99 -12.58 -23.92
CA LEU A 82 2.12 -13.72 -23.58
C LEU A 82 0.64 -13.40 -23.77
N LEU A 83 0.32 -12.11 -23.89
CA LEU A 83 -1.01 -11.61 -24.21
C LEU A 83 -0.92 -10.61 -25.35
N THR A 84 -1.87 -10.68 -26.27
CA THR A 84 -2.10 -9.65 -27.27
C THR A 84 -2.79 -8.42 -26.65
N GLU A 85 -2.71 -7.26 -27.32
CA GLU A 85 -3.33 -6.02 -26.86
C GLU A 85 -4.85 -6.18 -26.61
N GLU A 86 -5.52 -6.96 -27.49
CA GLU A 86 -6.94 -7.25 -27.38
C GLU A 86 -7.27 -8.07 -26.13
N GLU A 87 -6.51 -9.13 -25.85
CA GLU A 87 -6.70 -9.98 -24.67
C GLU A 87 -6.44 -9.23 -23.36
N PHE A 88 -5.42 -8.36 -23.33
CA PHE A 88 -5.15 -7.50 -22.18
C PHE A 88 -6.33 -6.56 -21.87
N LEU A 89 -6.90 -5.93 -22.90
CA LEU A 89 -8.04 -5.01 -22.73
C LEU A 89 -9.29 -5.72 -22.23
N GLU A 90 -9.58 -6.94 -22.71
CA GLU A 90 -10.70 -7.75 -22.24
C GLU A 90 -10.53 -8.13 -20.76
N GLN A 91 -9.35 -8.60 -20.36
CA GLN A 91 -9.10 -8.97 -18.96
C GLN A 91 -9.13 -7.77 -18.02
N LYS A 92 -8.55 -6.63 -18.43
CA LYS A 92 -8.61 -5.39 -17.68
C LYS A 92 -10.05 -4.89 -17.49
N LYS A 93 -10.87 -4.96 -18.54
CA LYS A 93 -12.29 -4.57 -18.47
C LYS A 93 -13.09 -5.51 -17.57
N LYS A 94 -12.75 -6.81 -17.54
CA LYS A 94 -13.38 -7.80 -16.67
C LYS A 94 -13.06 -7.58 -15.19
N LEU A 95 -11.84 -7.14 -14.88
CA LEU A 95 -11.40 -6.80 -13.52
C LEU A 95 -12.02 -5.50 -12.96
N LEU A 96 -12.39 -4.57 -13.84
CA LEU A 96 -12.93 -3.25 -13.47
C LEU A 96 -14.46 -3.16 -13.55
N ARG A 97 -15.15 -4.29 -13.78
CA ARG A 97 -16.60 -4.34 -14.03
C ARG A 97 -17.41 -4.53 -12.76
#